data_AF-A0A9R0SRM6-F1
#
_entry.id   AF-A0A9R0SRM6-F1
#
_cell.length_a   1.000
_cell.length_b   1.000
_cell.length_c   1.000
_cell.angle_alpha   90.00
_cell.angle_beta   90.00
_cell.angle_gamma   90.00
#
_symmetry.space_group_name_H-M   'P 1'
#
loop_
_entity.id
_entity.type
_entity.pdbx_description
1 polymer ?
#
loop_
_entity_poly.entity_id
_entity_poly.type
_entity_poly.pdbx_seq_one_letter_code
_entity_poly.pdbx_strand_id
1 'polypeptide(L)'
;MARCSKWSLQSGAPEWTGGRRLAHEISYSEQAVSNLERILDQGNTGSHQLQMRAMEILAELALDSSANLATETKENLINKQLQIFLDEGKEEDLRVTAGKTLLALLSKTTRTISVVCIMRIYNPIVDQVTEMLDAKNKAIYRTIAAEILENFFALHTMDKNHVKNTLLPKVRAEVLTSKKKPPSEAPERQASKGSGDIEENPLQDDEENQRLEHKVHINSSEQNEKQAAMLELKEALLSLTLVIFDKLIISAEDFDEVAQKVAPGEGEFVAKLKTIVEENSDGTANSLRIVKLCGQIAVTMMRGSQYFAHLKDQKFVETLSKASRITCNLESCMLFAGTDGGAKKTATPLLSDLVKEAEALVA
;
A
#
# COMPACT_ATOMS: atom_id res chain seq x y z
N MET A 1 3.41 1.37 -37.36
CA MET A 1 3.95 1.22 -35.99
C MET A 1 2.78 1.22 -35.03
N ALA A 2 2.27 0.04 -34.69
CA ALA A 2 1.11 -0.12 -33.83
C ALA A 2 1.56 -0.19 -32.36
N ARG A 3 1.02 0.70 -31.52
CA ARG A 3 1.07 0.61 -30.06
C ARG A 3 -0.05 -0.33 -29.62
N CYS A 4 0.31 -1.49 -29.08
CA CYS A 4 -0.51 -2.41 -28.28
C CYS A 4 0.51 -3.14 -27.38
N SER A 5 0.38 -3.28 -26.06
CA SER A 5 -0.80 -3.25 -25.20
C SER A 5 -0.38 -2.86 -23.79
N LYS A 6 -1.13 -1.96 -23.18
CA LYS A 6 -1.16 -1.73 -21.73
C LYS A 6 -2.04 -2.85 -21.18
N TRP A 7 -1.46 -3.95 -20.70
CA TRP A 7 -2.24 -5.00 -20.04
C TRP A 7 -2.59 -4.49 -18.64
N SER A 8 -3.89 -4.26 -18.46
CA SER A 8 -4.51 -3.62 -17.31
C SER A 8 -4.61 -4.57 -16.13
N LEU A 9 -3.97 -4.21 -15.02
CA LEU A 9 -4.29 -4.65 -13.65
C LEU A 9 -5.61 -4.03 -13.13
N GLN A 10 -6.67 -4.03 -13.94
CA GLN A 10 -8.01 -3.59 -13.54
C GLN A 10 -9.03 -4.67 -13.92
N SER A 11 -9.50 -5.38 -12.90
CA SER A 11 -10.54 -6.40 -12.98
C SER A 11 -11.90 -5.75 -13.25
N GLY A 12 -12.56 -6.19 -14.33
CA GLY A 12 -13.89 -5.69 -14.73
C GLY A 12 -14.31 -6.02 -16.17
N ALA A 13 -13.48 -6.68 -16.98
CA ALA A 13 -13.85 -7.14 -18.32
C ALA A 13 -14.28 -8.62 -18.30
N PRO A 14 -15.27 -9.04 -19.14
CA PRO A 14 -15.66 -10.44 -19.27
C PRO A 14 -14.44 -11.28 -19.67
N GLU A 15 -14.26 -12.42 -19.00
CA GLU A 15 -13.09 -13.30 -19.14
C GLU A 15 -12.74 -13.58 -20.60
N TRP A 16 -11.74 -12.87 -21.10
CA TRP A 16 -11.18 -13.13 -22.42
C TRP A 16 -10.31 -14.38 -22.32
N THR A 17 -10.84 -15.53 -22.78
CA THR A 17 -10.20 -16.85 -22.67
C THR A 17 -8.89 -17.00 -23.45
N GLY A 18 -8.60 -16.06 -24.36
CA GLY A 18 -7.35 -16.03 -25.13
C GLY A 18 -6.10 -15.90 -24.25
N GLY A 19 -6.20 -15.17 -23.12
CA GLY A 19 -5.07 -15.02 -22.19
C GLY A 19 -4.69 -16.32 -21.50
N ARG A 20 -5.68 -17.08 -20.99
CA ARG A 20 -5.45 -18.37 -20.32
C ARG A 20 -4.88 -19.42 -21.26
N ARG A 21 -5.34 -19.47 -22.51
CA ARG A 21 -4.81 -20.40 -23.52
C ARG A 21 -3.34 -20.10 -23.84
N LEU A 22 -3.00 -18.83 -24.02
CA LEU A 22 -1.61 -18.43 -24.28
C LEU A 22 -0.72 -18.72 -23.06
N ALA A 23 -1.19 -18.43 -21.85
CA ALA A 23 -0.49 -18.78 -20.61
C ALA A 23 -0.22 -20.28 -20.51
N HIS A 24 -1.22 -21.10 -20.85
CA HIS A 24 -1.08 -22.55 -20.94
C HIS A 24 -0.01 -22.95 -21.97
N GLU A 25 -0.11 -22.49 -23.21
CA GLU A 25 0.85 -22.81 -24.29
C GLU A 25 2.30 -22.42 -23.94
N ILE A 26 2.50 -21.26 -23.29
CA ILE A 26 3.83 -20.82 -22.85
C ILE A 26 4.34 -21.69 -21.70
N SER A 27 3.50 -21.96 -20.68
CA SER A 27 3.90 -22.73 -19.49
C SER A 27 4.31 -24.17 -19.80
N TYR A 28 3.73 -24.78 -20.85
CA TYR A 28 4.06 -26.15 -21.29
C TYR A 28 5.29 -26.20 -22.21
N SER A 29 5.81 -25.06 -22.65
CA SER A 29 7.01 -24.99 -23.47
C SER A 29 8.24 -24.77 -22.59
N GLU A 30 8.96 -25.86 -22.29
CA GLU A 30 10.22 -25.80 -21.51
C GLU A 30 11.21 -24.78 -22.08
N GLN A 31 11.32 -24.71 -23.41
CA GLN A 31 12.18 -23.74 -24.09
C GLN A 31 11.72 -22.29 -23.86
N ALA A 32 10.41 -22.03 -23.85
CA ALA A 32 9.88 -20.70 -23.63
C ALA A 32 10.12 -20.26 -22.18
N VAL A 33 9.83 -21.13 -21.21
CA VAL A 33 10.07 -20.88 -19.78
C VAL A 33 11.57 -20.67 -19.52
N SER A 34 12.43 -21.56 -20.02
CA SER A 34 13.88 -21.44 -19.87
C SER A 34 14.45 -20.17 -20.50
N ASN A 35 13.90 -19.72 -21.63
CA ASN A 35 14.28 -18.45 -22.23
C ASN A 35 13.91 -17.25 -21.33
N LEU A 36 12.73 -17.28 -20.71
CA LEU A 36 12.30 -16.25 -19.77
C LEU A 36 13.18 -16.24 -18.50
N GLU A 37 13.50 -17.40 -17.95
CA GLU A 37 14.43 -17.55 -16.81
C GLU A 37 15.82 -16.99 -17.17
N ARG A 38 16.35 -17.35 -18.34
CA ARG A 38 17.65 -16.84 -18.82
C ARG A 38 17.64 -15.32 -19.01
N ILE A 39 16.52 -14.73 -19.40
CA ILE A 39 16.38 -13.26 -19.49
C ILE A 39 16.44 -12.63 -18.09
N LEU A 40 15.78 -13.23 -17.11
CA LEU A 40 15.86 -12.78 -15.71
C LEU A 40 17.29 -12.85 -15.17
N ASP A 41 18.04 -13.89 -15.55
CA ASP A 41 19.41 -14.12 -15.07
C ASP A 41 20.48 -13.26 -15.75
N GLN A 42 20.18 -12.61 -16.89
CA GLN A 42 21.17 -11.86 -17.68
C GLN A 42 21.77 -10.62 -16.97
N GLY A 43 21.29 -10.24 -15.79
CA GLY A 43 21.87 -9.16 -15.00
C GLY A 43 21.97 -7.84 -15.77
N ASN A 44 23.05 -7.08 -15.60
CA ASN A 44 23.21 -5.76 -16.26
C ASN A 44 23.58 -5.83 -17.76
N THR A 45 23.69 -7.04 -18.34
CA THR A 45 24.06 -7.18 -19.76
C THR A 45 22.85 -7.21 -20.70
N GLY A 46 21.65 -7.46 -20.17
CA GLY A 46 20.39 -7.40 -20.89
C GLY A 46 19.67 -6.06 -20.74
N SER A 47 18.71 -5.76 -21.61
CA SER A 47 17.82 -4.62 -21.44
C SER A 47 16.96 -4.81 -20.18
N HIS A 48 17.00 -3.87 -19.24
CA HIS A 48 16.15 -3.91 -18.04
C HIS A 48 14.66 -3.96 -18.39
N GLN A 49 14.25 -3.41 -19.54
CA GLN A 49 12.88 -3.55 -20.03
C GLN A 49 12.52 -5.01 -20.34
N LEU A 50 13.45 -5.77 -20.92
CA LEU A 50 13.24 -7.18 -21.21
C LEU A 50 13.13 -8.00 -19.92
N GLN A 51 13.93 -7.65 -18.90
CA GLN A 51 13.81 -8.25 -17.56
C GLN A 51 12.46 -7.95 -16.91
N MET A 52 11.99 -6.70 -16.96
CA MET A 52 10.66 -6.35 -16.46
C MET A 52 9.56 -7.17 -17.13
N ARG A 53 9.59 -7.30 -18.46
CA ARG A 53 8.61 -8.13 -19.19
C ARG A 53 8.70 -9.60 -18.84
N ALA A 54 9.91 -10.15 -18.67
CA ALA A 54 10.07 -11.53 -18.25
C ALA A 54 9.52 -11.76 -16.83
N MET A 55 9.75 -10.82 -15.90
CA MET A 55 9.19 -10.90 -14.54
C MET A 55 7.67 -10.88 -14.54
N GLU A 56 7.06 -9.97 -15.31
CA GLU A 56 5.61 -9.86 -15.44
C GLU A 56 5.00 -11.14 -16.02
N ILE A 57 5.55 -11.66 -17.13
CA ILE A 57 5.06 -12.89 -17.76
C ILE A 57 5.19 -14.08 -16.81
N LEU A 58 6.36 -14.29 -16.21
CA LEU A 58 6.56 -15.42 -15.30
C LEU A 58 5.69 -15.31 -14.05
N ALA A 59 5.44 -14.10 -13.54
CA ALA A 59 4.53 -13.89 -12.43
C ALA A 59 3.08 -14.23 -12.81
N GLU A 60 2.61 -13.78 -13.98
CA GLU A 60 1.28 -14.13 -14.49
C GLU A 60 1.11 -15.64 -14.66
N LEU A 61 2.10 -16.32 -15.25
CA LEU A 61 2.10 -17.77 -15.39
C LEU A 61 2.09 -18.49 -14.03
N ALA A 62 2.86 -18.01 -13.05
CA ALA A 62 2.90 -18.62 -11.73
C ALA A 62 1.58 -18.45 -10.94
N LEU A 63 0.84 -17.37 -11.22
CA LEU A 63 -0.46 -17.05 -10.62
C LEU A 63 -1.63 -17.78 -11.27
N ASP A 64 -1.48 -18.21 -12.53
CA ASP A 64 -2.51 -18.99 -13.22
C ASP A 64 -2.50 -20.45 -12.74
N SER A 65 -3.57 -20.85 -12.05
CA SER A 65 -3.74 -22.23 -11.59
C SER A 65 -3.75 -23.29 -12.70
N SER A 66 -4.02 -22.89 -13.94
CA SER A 66 -4.02 -23.78 -15.11
C SER A 66 -2.65 -23.91 -15.79
N ALA A 67 -1.70 -23.04 -15.43
CA ALA A 67 -0.34 -23.09 -15.96
C ALA A 67 0.49 -24.15 -15.22
N ASN A 68 1.24 -24.95 -15.97
CA ASN A 68 2.09 -26.01 -15.43
C ASN A 68 3.52 -25.52 -15.20
N LEU A 69 3.70 -24.54 -14.31
CA LEU A 69 5.04 -24.13 -13.90
C LEU A 69 5.59 -25.06 -12.81
N ALA A 70 6.83 -25.52 -13.00
CA ALA A 70 7.57 -26.26 -11.99
C ALA A 70 7.70 -25.43 -10.70
N THR A 71 7.66 -26.11 -9.54
CA THR A 71 7.85 -25.45 -8.24
C THR A 71 9.17 -24.69 -8.21
N GLU A 72 10.26 -25.30 -8.68
CA GLU A 72 11.60 -24.69 -8.74
C GLU A 72 11.61 -23.35 -9.50
N THR A 73 10.94 -23.26 -10.64
CA THR A 73 10.79 -22.00 -11.39
C THR A 73 10.07 -20.94 -10.55
N LYS A 74 9.02 -21.32 -9.80
CA LYS A 74 8.31 -20.39 -8.91
C LYS A 74 9.20 -19.92 -7.76
N GLU A 75 10.00 -20.82 -7.18
CA GLU A 75 10.95 -20.47 -6.11
C GLU A 75 12.04 -19.51 -6.61
N ASN A 76 12.62 -19.80 -7.77
CA ASN A 76 13.64 -18.97 -8.41
C ASN A 76 13.10 -17.58 -8.75
N LEU A 77 11.86 -17.50 -9.25
CA LEU A 77 11.20 -16.24 -9.54
C LEU A 77 11.05 -15.37 -8.28
N ILE A 78 10.56 -15.94 -7.18
CA ILE A 78 10.41 -15.25 -5.89
C ILE A 78 11.76 -14.73 -5.41
N ASN A 79 12.79 -15.59 -5.42
CA ASN A 79 14.14 -15.23 -4.95
C ASN A 79 14.76 -14.10 -5.79
N LYS A 80 14.61 -14.16 -7.12
CA LYS A 80 15.17 -13.14 -8.01
C LYS A 80 14.47 -11.80 -7.86
N GLN A 81 13.13 -11.79 -7.78
CA GLN A 81 12.39 -10.55 -7.58
C GLN A 81 12.76 -9.88 -6.25
N LEU A 82 12.93 -10.68 -5.20
CA LEU A 82 13.39 -10.16 -3.92
C LEU A 82 14.81 -9.56 -4.00
N GLN A 83 15.76 -10.27 -4.63
CA GLN A 83 17.12 -9.76 -4.83
C GLN A 83 17.12 -8.44 -5.61
N ILE A 84 16.36 -8.36 -6.70
CA ILE A 84 16.26 -7.15 -7.53
C ILE A 84 15.63 -6.00 -6.75
N PHE A 85 14.58 -6.26 -5.97
CA PHE A 85 13.91 -5.24 -5.16
C PHE A 85 14.84 -4.60 -4.13
N LEU A 86 15.65 -5.43 -3.46
CA LEU A 86 16.56 -5.01 -2.39
C LEU A 86 17.89 -4.42 -2.90
N ASP A 87 18.24 -4.61 -4.17
CA ASP A 87 19.49 -4.09 -4.75
C ASP A 87 19.38 -2.58 -5.05
N GLU A 88 20.04 -1.76 -4.22
CA GLU A 88 20.10 -0.29 -4.40
C GLU A 88 20.79 0.15 -5.69
N GLY A 89 21.59 -0.72 -6.32
CA GLY A 89 22.26 -0.44 -7.59
C GLY A 89 21.36 -0.63 -8.83
N LYS A 90 20.13 -1.12 -8.67
CA LYS A 90 19.18 -1.35 -9.78
C LYS A 90 18.32 -0.12 -10.07
N GLU A 91 17.93 -0.02 -11.35
CA GLU A 91 17.00 0.99 -11.84
C GLU A 91 15.67 0.96 -11.07
N GLU A 92 15.11 2.14 -10.81
CA GLU A 92 13.90 2.28 -9.99
C GLU A 92 12.72 1.49 -10.54
N ASP A 93 12.41 1.62 -11.84
CA ASP A 93 11.29 0.91 -12.46
C ASP A 93 11.46 -0.61 -12.36
N LEU A 94 12.69 -1.10 -12.45
CA LEU A 94 13.01 -2.52 -12.33
C LEU A 94 12.76 -3.01 -10.90
N ARG A 95 13.22 -2.25 -9.89
CA ARG A 95 12.98 -2.54 -8.47
C ARG A 95 11.50 -2.52 -8.13
N VAL A 96 10.77 -1.50 -8.58
CA VAL A 96 9.32 -1.38 -8.38
C VAL A 96 8.58 -2.55 -9.02
N THR A 97 8.95 -2.94 -10.23
CA THR A 97 8.33 -4.07 -10.94
C THR A 97 8.59 -5.38 -10.20
N ALA A 98 9.83 -5.61 -9.76
CA ALA A 98 10.20 -6.79 -8.99
C ALA A 98 9.41 -6.87 -7.66
N GLY A 99 9.31 -5.76 -6.93
CA GLY A 99 8.56 -5.69 -5.69
C GLY A 99 7.05 -5.94 -5.86
N LYS A 100 6.42 -5.37 -6.90
CA LYS A 100 4.99 -5.56 -7.19
C LYS A 100 4.66 -6.99 -7.62
N THR A 101 5.50 -7.56 -8.49
CA THR A 101 5.33 -8.95 -8.95
C THR A 101 5.55 -9.94 -7.81
N LEU A 102 6.53 -9.69 -6.94
CA LEU A 102 6.75 -10.47 -5.71
C LEU A 102 5.53 -10.43 -4.80
N LEU A 103 4.99 -9.25 -4.52
CA LEU A 103 3.80 -9.11 -3.69
C LEU A 103 2.61 -9.90 -4.26
N ALA A 104 2.40 -9.84 -5.57
CA ALA A 104 1.33 -10.58 -6.22
C ALA A 104 1.51 -12.09 -6.04
N LEU A 105 2.74 -12.60 -6.21
CA LEU A 105 3.07 -14.01 -5.98
C LEU A 105 2.84 -14.41 -4.52
N LEU A 106 3.32 -13.62 -3.55
CA LEU A 106 3.17 -13.91 -2.12
C LEU A 106 1.70 -13.95 -1.69
N SER A 107 0.88 -13.05 -2.23
CA SER A 107 -0.52 -12.90 -1.85
C SER A 107 -1.43 -14.00 -2.41
N LYS A 108 -1.04 -14.67 -3.51
CA LYS A 108 -1.92 -15.56 -4.29
C LYS A 108 -1.40 -16.98 -4.50
N THR A 109 -0.09 -17.20 -4.36
CA THR A 109 0.49 -18.54 -4.49
C THR A 109 0.14 -19.38 -3.26
N THR A 110 0.02 -20.70 -3.44
CA THR A 110 -0.21 -21.64 -2.33
C THR A 110 0.79 -21.43 -1.20
N ARG A 111 0.28 -21.33 0.03
CA ARG A 111 1.01 -21.09 1.29
C ARG A 111 2.32 -21.89 1.40
N THR A 112 2.33 -23.12 0.91
CA THR A 112 3.47 -24.04 0.94
C THR A 112 4.69 -23.54 0.19
N ILE A 113 4.53 -22.96 -1.01
CA ILE A 113 5.66 -22.47 -1.82
C ILE A 113 6.24 -21.21 -1.18
N SER A 114 5.37 -20.28 -0.79
CA SER A 114 5.78 -19.05 -0.10
C SER A 114 6.56 -19.36 1.18
N VAL A 115 6.08 -20.28 2.02
CA VAL A 115 6.75 -20.65 3.28
C VAL A 115 8.11 -21.32 3.06
N VAL A 116 8.25 -22.23 2.08
CA VAL A 116 9.51 -22.96 1.83
C VAL A 116 10.60 -22.02 1.30
N CYS A 117 10.28 -21.11 0.38
CA CYS A 117 11.23 -20.12 -0.13
C CYS A 117 11.67 -19.14 0.95
N ILE A 118 10.70 -18.66 1.74
CA ILE A 118 10.92 -17.65 2.78
C ILE A 118 11.72 -18.25 3.96
N MET A 119 11.36 -19.44 4.45
CA MET A 119 12.04 -20.06 5.60
C MET A 119 13.53 -20.36 5.38
N ARG A 120 13.98 -20.60 4.15
CA ARG A 120 15.40 -20.92 3.86
C ARG A 120 16.35 -19.72 3.98
N ILE A 121 15.85 -18.49 3.91
CA ILE A 121 16.66 -17.27 3.79
C ILE A 121 16.22 -16.22 4.84
N TYR A 122 15.58 -16.70 5.91
CA TYR A 122 14.54 -15.96 6.62
C TYR A 122 14.99 -14.67 7.33
N ASN A 123 16.00 -14.74 8.20
CA ASN A 123 16.32 -13.59 9.04
C ASN A 123 16.95 -12.41 8.26
N PRO A 124 17.98 -12.62 7.42
CA PRO A 124 18.62 -11.50 6.72
C PRO A 124 17.69 -10.75 5.77
N ILE A 125 16.77 -11.47 5.11
CA ILE A 125 15.79 -10.83 4.22
C ILE A 125 14.80 -9.99 5.01
N VAL A 126 14.26 -10.53 6.10
CA VAL A 126 13.26 -9.79 6.89
C VAL A 126 13.90 -8.53 7.47
N ASP A 127 15.16 -8.60 7.91
CA ASP A 127 15.93 -7.42 8.33
C ASP A 127 16.05 -6.40 7.18
N GLN A 128 16.48 -6.83 5.98
CA GLN A 128 16.63 -5.95 4.81
C GLN A 128 15.30 -5.32 4.36
N VAL A 129 14.21 -6.09 4.31
CA VAL A 129 12.87 -5.54 3.98
C VAL A 129 12.39 -4.59 5.08
N THR A 130 12.73 -4.84 6.34
CA THR A 130 12.42 -3.94 7.46
C THR A 130 13.23 -2.64 7.39
N GLU A 131 14.47 -2.67 6.89
CA GLU A 131 15.27 -1.48 6.57
C GLU A 131 14.67 -0.66 5.42
N MET A 132 13.96 -1.30 4.48
CA MET A 132 13.27 -0.58 3.41
C MET A 132 12.17 0.35 3.91
N LEU A 133 11.67 0.17 5.14
CA LEU A 133 10.68 1.06 5.76
C LEU A 133 11.24 2.43 6.16
N ASP A 134 12.56 2.57 6.28
CA ASP A 134 13.21 3.79 6.76
C ASP A 134 12.81 5.02 5.93
N ALA A 135 12.61 6.16 6.60
CA ALA A 135 12.23 7.43 5.99
C ALA A 135 13.15 7.93 4.85
N LYS A 136 14.41 7.44 4.78
CA LYS A 136 15.34 7.72 3.67
C LYS A 136 14.87 7.15 2.33
N ASN A 137 14.05 6.10 2.36
CA ASN A 137 13.56 5.40 1.18
C ASN A 137 12.36 6.12 0.58
N LYS A 138 12.17 5.97 -0.74
CA LYS A 138 11.01 6.49 -1.45
C LYS A 138 9.72 5.84 -0.94
N ALA A 139 8.62 6.61 -0.92
CA ALA A 139 7.32 6.13 -0.44
C ALA A 139 6.85 4.84 -1.14
N ILE A 140 7.13 4.69 -2.44
CA ILE A 140 6.76 3.48 -3.19
C ILE A 140 7.49 2.22 -2.70
N TYR A 141 8.78 2.32 -2.40
CA TYR A 141 9.55 1.18 -1.86
C TYR A 141 9.08 0.82 -0.46
N ARG A 142 8.83 1.84 0.36
CA ARG A 142 8.31 1.68 1.73
C ARG A 142 6.92 1.02 1.73
N THR A 143 6.07 1.39 0.77
CA THR A 143 4.73 0.80 0.59
C THR A 143 4.85 -0.67 0.23
N ILE A 144 5.64 -1.00 -0.79
CA ILE A 144 5.88 -2.38 -1.21
C ILE A 144 6.46 -3.22 -0.06
N ALA A 145 7.44 -2.67 0.68
CA ALA A 145 8.05 -3.35 1.82
C ALA A 145 7.04 -3.65 2.94
N ALA A 146 6.17 -2.68 3.27
CA ALA A 146 5.12 -2.88 4.27
C ALA A 146 4.15 -3.99 3.87
N GLU A 147 3.72 -4.03 2.60
CA GLU A 147 2.81 -5.07 2.09
C GLU A 147 3.48 -6.46 2.02
N ILE A 148 4.78 -6.52 1.71
CA ILE A 148 5.57 -7.78 1.79
C ILE A 148 5.66 -8.27 3.23
N LEU A 149 5.98 -7.40 4.19
CA LEU A 149 6.08 -7.75 5.61
C LEU A 149 4.73 -8.23 6.16
N GLU A 150 3.63 -7.61 5.75
CA GLU A 150 2.28 -8.04 6.11
C GLU A 150 2.03 -9.49 5.66
N ASN A 151 2.42 -9.81 4.42
CA ASN A 151 2.33 -11.17 3.90
C ASN A 151 3.22 -12.14 4.68
N PHE A 152 4.44 -11.75 5.05
CA PHE A 152 5.32 -12.59 5.88
C PHE A 152 4.70 -12.89 7.25
N PHE A 153 4.06 -11.91 7.90
CA PHE A 153 3.30 -12.18 9.12
C PHE A 153 2.15 -13.15 8.89
N ALA A 154 1.45 -13.03 7.76
CA ALA A 154 0.34 -13.91 7.47
C ALA A 154 0.75 -15.37 7.27
N LEU A 155 2.02 -15.62 6.98
CA LEU A 155 2.60 -16.94 6.82
C LEU A 155 3.16 -17.52 8.15
N HIS A 156 3.03 -16.81 9.28
CA HIS A 156 3.57 -17.21 10.60
C HIS A 156 5.08 -17.45 10.62
N THR A 157 5.83 -16.80 9.73
CA THR A 157 7.24 -17.08 9.60
C THR A 157 8.10 -16.24 10.56
N MET A 158 7.60 -15.12 11.12
CA MET A 158 8.42 -14.14 11.85
C MET A 158 8.78 -14.54 13.28
N ASP A 159 10.06 -14.34 13.63
CA ASP A 159 10.57 -14.48 14.99
C ASP A 159 10.01 -13.36 15.90
N LYS A 160 9.52 -13.76 17.08
CA LYS A 160 8.90 -12.85 18.05
C LYS A 160 9.85 -11.72 18.47
N ASN A 161 11.14 -12.01 18.65
CA ASN A 161 12.11 -11.02 19.08
C ASN A 161 12.42 -10.02 17.98
N HIS A 162 12.53 -10.47 16.72
CA HIS A 162 12.68 -9.55 15.59
C HIS A 162 11.48 -8.60 15.48
N VAL A 163 10.25 -9.13 15.61
CA VAL A 163 9.05 -8.28 15.57
C VAL A 163 9.05 -7.25 16.68
N LYS A 164 9.32 -7.68 17.93
CA LYS A 164 9.33 -6.83 19.11
C LYS A 164 10.42 -5.75 19.03
N ASN A 165 11.65 -6.16 18.72
CA ASN A 165 12.82 -5.30 18.90
C ASN A 165 13.18 -4.47 17.65
N THR A 166 12.73 -4.87 16.47
CA THR A 166 13.12 -4.24 15.20
C THR A 166 11.93 -3.66 14.45
N LEU A 167 10.92 -4.48 14.15
CA LEU A 167 9.84 -4.08 13.24
C LEU A 167 8.81 -3.16 13.89
N LEU A 168 8.32 -3.53 15.08
CA LEU A 168 7.32 -2.75 15.80
C LEU A 168 7.79 -1.30 16.08
N PRO A 169 9.04 -1.06 16.53
CA PRO A 169 9.56 0.29 16.67
C PRO A 169 9.48 1.13 15.40
N LYS A 170 9.87 0.56 14.26
CA LYS A 170 9.89 1.26 12.98
C LYS A 170 8.49 1.58 12.48
N VAL A 171 7.59 0.59 12.49
CA VAL A 171 6.20 0.80 12.07
C VAL A 171 5.55 1.89 12.91
N ARG A 172 5.79 1.90 14.23
CA ARG A 172 5.27 2.95 15.12
C ARG A 172 5.86 4.32 14.80
N ALA A 173 7.18 4.44 14.62
CA ALA A 173 7.82 5.70 14.26
C ALA A 173 7.23 6.27 12.96
N GLU A 174 6.97 5.42 11.97
CA GLU A 174 6.41 5.85 10.69
C GLU A 174 4.93 6.24 10.77
N VAL A 175 4.11 5.50 11.52
CA VAL A 175 2.71 5.90 11.77
C VAL A 175 2.65 7.24 12.52
N LEU A 176 3.50 7.44 13.53
CA LEU A 176 3.55 8.68 14.34
C LEU A 176 4.02 9.90 13.54
N THR A 177 5.01 9.75 12.66
CA THR A 177 5.58 10.86 11.90
C THR A 177 4.75 11.28 10.68
N SER A 178 3.84 10.43 10.21
CA SER A 178 3.04 10.70 9.02
C SER A 178 2.03 11.85 9.22
N LYS A 179 2.27 13.05 8.67
CA LYS A 179 1.30 14.17 8.66
C LYS A 179 0.66 14.32 7.28
N LYS A 180 -0.66 14.54 7.20
CA LYS A 180 -1.30 15.04 5.97
C LYS A 180 -0.98 16.53 5.88
N LYS A 181 -0.28 16.97 4.81
CA LYS A 181 -0.06 18.41 4.59
C LYS A 181 -1.43 19.05 4.31
N PRO A 182 -1.79 20.19 4.93
CA PRO A 182 -3.07 20.82 4.67
C PRO A 182 -3.17 21.20 3.19
N PRO A 183 -4.36 21.09 2.57
CA PRO A 183 -4.56 21.62 1.23
C PRO A 183 -4.27 23.12 1.27
N SER A 184 -3.31 23.55 0.45
CA SER A 184 -3.03 24.97 0.23
C SER A 184 -4.34 25.64 -0.18
N GLU A 185 -4.75 26.67 0.56
CA GLU A 185 -5.90 27.49 0.22
C GLU A 185 -5.78 27.93 -1.25
N ALA A 186 -6.84 27.68 -2.03
CA ALA A 186 -6.95 28.18 -3.39
C ALA A 186 -6.99 29.72 -3.32
N PRO A 187 -6.34 30.46 -4.25
CA PRO A 187 -6.41 31.92 -4.23
C PRO A 187 -7.86 32.35 -4.42
N GLU A 188 -8.37 33.11 -3.45
CA GLU A 188 -9.68 33.74 -3.51
C GLU A 188 -9.83 34.48 -4.85
N ARG A 189 -10.83 34.06 -5.64
CA ARG A 189 -11.28 34.86 -6.78
C ARG A 189 -11.90 36.14 -6.22
N GLN A 190 -11.12 37.21 -6.19
CA GLN A 190 -11.65 38.55 -5.96
C GLN A 190 -12.57 38.90 -7.13
N ALA A 191 -13.88 38.88 -6.86
CA ALA A 191 -14.87 39.51 -7.70
C ALA A 191 -14.71 41.03 -7.54
N SER A 192 -13.96 41.67 -8.43
CA SER A 192 -13.99 43.12 -8.57
C SER A 192 -15.28 43.53 -9.29
N LYS A 193 -16.06 44.36 -8.61
CA LYS A 193 -17.25 45.03 -9.12
C LYS A 193 -16.87 45.93 -10.30
N GLY A 194 -17.73 45.96 -11.31
CA GLY A 194 -17.56 46.80 -12.49
C GLY A 194 -17.70 48.29 -12.21
N SER A 195 -17.10 49.08 -13.11
CA SER A 195 -17.59 50.39 -13.57
C SER A 195 -16.66 50.91 -14.67
N GLY A 196 -17.24 51.33 -15.79
CA GLY A 196 -16.66 52.37 -16.67
C GLY A 196 -16.21 51.91 -18.05
N ASP A 197 -16.94 52.37 -19.07
CA ASP A 197 -16.74 52.18 -20.51
C ASP A 197 -15.52 52.93 -21.10
N ILE A 198 -15.16 52.48 -22.32
CA ILE A 198 -14.67 53.18 -23.54
C ILE A 198 -13.35 52.63 -24.12
N GLU A 199 -13.47 52.20 -25.39
CA GLU A 199 -12.55 52.01 -26.55
C GLU A 199 -11.05 52.35 -26.35
N GLU A 200 -10.06 51.62 -26.90
CA GLU A 200 -9.82 51.25 -28.31
C GLU A 200 -8.69 50.18 -28.40
N ASN A 201 -8.60 49.45 -29.52
CA ASN A 201 -7.78 48.25 -29.85
C ASN A 201 -6.27 48.59 -30.14
N PRO A 202 -5.39 47.66 -30.62
CA PRO A 202 -4.82 46.40 -30.10
C PRO A 202 -3.26 46.36 -30.11
N LEU A 203 -2.68 45.26 -29.58
CA LEU A 203 -1.40 44.57 -29.93
C LEU A 203 -0.37 44.42 -28.80
N GLN A 204 0.19 43.20 -28.74
CA GLN A 204 1.34 42.69 -27.95
C GLN A 204 0.97 42.38 -26.49
N ASP A 205 1.13 41.17 -25.94
CA ASP A 205 2.09 40.09 -26.21
C ASP A 205 1.53 38.80 -25.55
N ASP A 206 1.30 37.73 -26.32
CA ASP A 206 0.48 36.57 -25.89
C ASP A 206 1.34 35.32 -25.57
N GLU A 207 2.56 35.50 -25.09
CA GLU A 207 3.48 34.40 -24.74
C GLU A 207 3.66 34.16 -23.23
N GLU A 208 3.31 35.11 -22.36
CA GLU A 208 3.58 34.97 -20.92
C GLU A 208 2.46 34.22 -20.16
N ASN A 209 1.20 34.34 -20.60
CA ASN A 209 0.06 33.67 -19.96
C ASN A 209 0.04 32.14 -20.16
N GLN A 210 0.55 31.63 -21.29
CA GLN A 210 0.62 30.17 -21.52
C GLN A 210 1.71 29.49 -20.67
N ARG A 211 2.76 30.22 -20.28
CA ARG A 211 3.84 29.70 -19.42
C ARG A 211 3.41 29.58 -17.95
N LEU A 212 2.55 30.48 -17.48
CA LEU A 212 2.02 30.46 -16.12
C LEU A 212 1.01 29.31 -15.93
N GLU A 213 0.11 29.09 -16.90
CA GLU A 213 -0.83 27.97 -16.85
C GLU A 213 -0.14 26.60 -16.93
N HIS A 214 0.88 26.45 -17.79
CA HIS A 214 1.67 25.21 -17.84
C HIS A 214 2.41 24.93 -16.53
N LYS A 215 2.97 25.96 -15.89
CA LYS A 215 3.74 25.81 -14.63
C LYS A 215 2.83 25.52 -13.43
N VAL A 216 1.62 26.06 -13.41
CA VAL A 216 0.60 25.79 -12.38
C VAL A 216 0.03 24.37 -12.54
N HIS A 217 -0.20 23.91 -13.77
CA HIS A 217 -0.75 22.57 -14.03
C HIS A 217 0.23 21.43 -13.74
N ILE A 218 1.53 21.63 -14.05
CA ILE A 218 2.61 20.65 -13.75
C ILE A 218 2.82 20.52 -12.23
N ASN A 219 2.85 21.64 -11.50
CA ASN A 219 3.03 21.63 -10.04
C ASN A 219 1.86 20.96 -9.30
N SER A 220 0.63 21.13 -9.79
CA SER A 220 -0.55 20.48 -9.20
C SER A 220 -0.58 18.96 -9.41
N SER A 221 -0.15 18.48 -10.59
CA SER A 221 -0.11 17.04 -10.90
C SER A 221 0.89 16.29 -10.04
N GLU A 222 2.12 16.80 -9.93
CA GLU A 222 3.15 16.17 -9.09
C GLU A 222 2.79 16.17 -7.59
N GLN A 223 2.10 17.22 -7.14
CA GLN A 223 1.67 17.34 -5.75
C GLN A 223 0.55 16.34 -5.43
N ASN A 224 -0.37 16.10 -6.37
CA ASN A 224 -1.41 15.08 -6.27
C ASN A 224 -0.82 13.65 -6.26
N GLU A 225 0.16 13.36 -7.11
CA GLU A 225 0.84 12.05 -7.15
C GLU A 225 1.59 11.77 -5.83
N LYS A 226 2.32 12.76 -5.30
CA LYS A 226 2.98 12.65 -4.00
C LYS A 226 1.99 12.42 -2.86
N GLN A 227 0.82 13.07 -2.91
CA GLN A 227 -0.23 12.89 -1.91
C GLN A 227 -0.87 11.50 -2.01
N ALA A 228 -1.12 11.00 -3.21
CA ALA A 228 -1.63 9.65 -3.44
C ALA A 228 -0.66 8.58 -2.92
N ALA A 229 0.63 8.68 -3.26
CA ALA A 229 1.68 7.77 -2.77
C ALA A 229 1.80 7.78 -1.24
N MET A 230 1.60 8.95 -0.61
CA MET A 230 1.60 9.06 0.85
C MET A 230 0.38 8.38 1.48
N LEU A 231 -0.79 8.45 0.85
CA LEU A 231 -2.00 7.75 1.31
C LEU A 231 -1.86 6.23 1.16
N GLU A 232 -1.30 5.75 0.04
CA GLU A 232 -1.01 4.32 -0.15
C GLU A 232 -0.02 3.81 0.89
N LEU A 233 1.04 4.57 1.18
CA LEU A 233 2.00 4.23 2.23
C LEU A 233 1.32 4.18 3.61
N LYS A 234 0.49 5.16 3.94
CA LYS A 234 -0.27 5.18 5.21
C LYS A 234 -1.18 3.96 5.33
N GLU A 235 -1.90 3.62 4.27
CA GLU A 235 -2.77 2.45 4.21
C GLU A 235 -1.96 1.16 4.47
N ALA A 236 -0.85 0.97 3.76
CA ALA A 236 0.01 -0.21 3.90
C ALA A 236 0.61 -0.33 5.32
N LEU A 237 1.08 0.77 5.90
CA LEU A 237 1.63 0.78 7.27
C LEU A 237 0.56 0.45 8.32
N LEU A 238 -0.66 0.97 8.17
CA LEU A 238 -1.77 0.65 9.08
C LEU A 238 -2.24 -0.80 8.92
N SER A 239 -2.24 -1.33 7.70
CA SER A 239 -2.55 -2.74 7.43
C SER A 239 -1.53 -3.67 8.11
N LEU A 240 -0.23 -3.39 7.93
CA LEU A 240 0.83 -4.10 8.64
C LEU A 240 0.68 -3.98 10.18
N THR A 241 0.37 -2.78 10.67
CA THR A 241 0.12 -2.53 12.11
C THR A 241 -1.03 -3.39 12.62
N LEU A 242 -2.15 -3.45 11.90
CA LEU A 242 -3.30 -4.28 12.25
C LEU A 242 -2.91 -5.76 12.33
N VAL A 243 -2.16 -6.27 11.35
CA VAL A 243 -1.72 -7.68 11.37
C VAL A 243 -0.79 -7.96 12.56
N ILE A 244 0.09 -7.02 12.91
CA ILE A 244 0.94 -7.13 14.10
C ILE A 244 0.07 -7.22 15.37
N PHE A 245 -0.99 -6.40 15.48
CA PHE A 245 -1.93 -6.38 16.61
C PHE A 245 -2.91 -7.57 16.65
N ASP A 246 -3.37 -8.06 15.51
CA ASP A 246 -4.33 -9.16 15.43
C ASP A 246 -3.65 -10.51 15.69
N LYS A 247 -2.45 -10.70 15.11
CA LYS A 247 -1.70 -11.95 15.19
C LYS A 247 -0.74 -11.99 16.37
N LEU A 248 -0.83 -11.02 17.29
CA LEU A 248 0.09 -10.76 18.39
C LEU A 248 0.70 -12.04 18.96
N ILE A 249 1.88 -12.36 18.44
CA ILE A 249 2.86 -13.27 19.06
C ILE A 249 3.42 -12.61 20.34
N ILE A 250 3.13 -11.32 20.54
CA ILE A 250 3.71 -10.39 21.51
C ILE A 250 2.67 -10.06 22.58
N SER A 251 3.05 -10.10 23.86
CA SER A 251 2.12 -9.79 24.96
C SER A 251 1.84 -8.29 25.06
N ALA A 252 0.82 -7.88 25.82
CA ALA A 252 0.53 -6.48 26.10
C ALA A 252 1.76 -5.75 26.68
N GLU A 253 2.47 -6.41 27.58
CA GLU A 253 3.66 -5.87 28.24
C GLU A 253 4.81 -5.68 27.27
N ASP A 254 5.02 -6.63 26.35
CA ASP A 254 6.05 -6.53 25.32
C ASP A 254 5.79 -5.34 24.37
N PHE A 255 4.51 -5.06 24.07
CA PHE A 255 4.10 -3.91 23.26
C PHE A 255 4.34 -2.59 24.00
N ASP A 256 3.92 -2.50 25.26
CA ASP A 256 4.08 -1.28 26.07
C ASP A 256 5.56 -0.95 26.33
N GLU A 257 6.41 -1.96 26.51
CA GLU A 257 7.86 -1.79 26.61
C GLU A 257 8.44 -1.14 25.34
N VAL A 258 8.01 -1.60 24.17
CA VAL A 258 8.42 -1.02 22.88
C VAL A 258 7.82 0.38 22.71
N ALA A 259 6.58 0.57 23.18
CA ALA A 259 5.91 1.86 23.13
C ALA A 259 6.68 2.91 23.94
N GLN A 260 7.13 2.59 25.15
CA GLN A 260 7.91 3.52 25.96
C GLN A 260 9.26 3.89 25.33
N LYS A 261 9.90 2.96 24.60
CA LYS A 261 11.21 3.17 23.95
C LYS A 261 11.17 4.12 22.74
N VAL A 262 10.07 4.12 21.99
CA VAL A 262 9.98 4.81 20.69
C VAL A 262 9.30 6.17 20.78
N ALA A 263 8.38 6.32 21.73
CA ALA A 263 7.69 7.58 21.99
C ALA A 263 7.19 7.54 23.45
N PRO A 264 7.80 8.34 24.36
CA PRO A 264 7.59 8.21 25.80
C PRO A 264 6.22 8.75 26.28
N GLY A 265 5.44 9.39 25.41
CA GLY A 265 4.10 9.87 25.75
C GLY A 265 3.09 8.72 25.83
N GLU A 266 2.63 8.42 27.04
CA GLU A 266 1.48 7.53 27.24
C GLU A 266 0.28 8.04 26.41
N GLY A 267 -0.34 7.17 25.61
CA GLY A 267 -1.49 7.54 24.76
C GLY A 267 -1.16 8.27 23.45
N GLU A 268 0.11 8.57 23.13
CA GLU A 268 0.48 9.31 21.91
C GLU A 268 0.07 8.58 20.62
N PHE A 269 0.20 7.24 20.61
CA PHE A 269 -0.24 6.41 19.48
C PHE A 269 -1.75 6.51 19.26
N VAL A 270 -2.54 6.52 20.33
CA VAL A 270 -4.00 6.67 20.25
C VAL A 270 -4.39 8.06 19.76
N ALA A 271 -3.74 9.10 20.28
CA ALA A 271 -3.94 10.47 19.80
C ALA A 271 -3.62 10.58 18.31
N LYS A 272 -2.54 9.93 17.85
CA LYS A 272 -2.19 9.89 16.43
C LYS A 272 -3.24 9.15 15.58
N LEU A 273 -3.69 7.97 16.01
CA LEU A 273 -4.75 7.23 15.31
C LEU A 273 -6.00 8.09 15.17
N LYS A 274 -6.38 8.81 16.23
CA LYS A 274 -7.50 9.76 16.19
C LYS A 274 -7.27 10.84 15.12
N THR A 275 -6.11 11.50 15.13
CA THR A 275 -5.78 12.51 14.11
C THR A 275 -5.83 11.93 12.70
N ILE A 276 -5.37 10.70 12.48
CA ILE A 276 -5.45 10.04 11.17
C ILE A 276 -6.91 9.85 10.75
N VAL A 277 -7.81 9.45 11.65
CA VAL A 277 -9.24 9.34 11.35
C VAL A 277 -9.84 10.69 10.94
N GLU A 278 -9.52 11.75 11.68
CA GLU A 278 -9.99 13.12 11.39
C GLU A 278 -9.47 13.62 10.03
N GLU A 279 -8.19 13.42 9.75
CA GLU A 279 -7.54 13.82 8.49
C GLU A 279 -8.10 13.07 7.25
N ASN A 280 -8.68 11.88 7.42
CA ASN A 280 -9.14 10.99 6.35
C ASN A 280 -10.67 10.83 6.35
N SER A 281 -11.41 11.81 6.88
CA SER A 281 -12.87 11.84 6.80
C SER A 281 -13.40 12.53 5.51
N ASP A 282 -12.53 12.76 4.51
CA ASP A 282 -12.80 13.55 3.30
C ASP A 282 -13.47 12.79 2.14
N GLY A 283 -13.96 11.57 2.38
CA GLY A 283 -14.85 10.87 1.45
C GLY A 283 -14.17 10.27 0.20
N THR A 284 -12.86 10.02 0.22
CA THR A 284 -12.19 9.20 -0.81
C THR A 284 -12.15 7.72 -0.44
N ALA A 285 -12.04 6.82 -1.42
CA ALA A 285 -11.95 5.38 -1.17
C ALA A 285 -10.73 4.99 -0.31
N ASN A 286 -9.56 5.58 -0.57
CA ASN A 286 -8.34 5.34 0.22
C ASN A 286 -8.52 5.88 1.65
N SER A 287 -9.10 7.08 1.79
CA SER A 287 -9.39 7.68 3.09
C SER A 287 -10.30 6.79 3.94
N LEU A 288 -11.36 6.23 3.34
CA LEU A 288 -12.25 5.29 4.03
C LEU A 288 -11.50 4.01 4.47
N ARG A 289 -10.64 3.43 3.63
CA ARG A 289 -9.84 2.25 4.02
C ARG A 289 -8.93 2.57 5.21
N ILE A 290 -8.26 3.72 5.20
CA ILE A 290 -7.43 4.19 6.31
C ILE A 290 -8.26 4.32 7.60
N VAL A 291 -9.44 4.94 7.54
CA VAL A 291 -10.33 5.07 8.71
C VAL A 291 -10.78 3.69 9.23
N LYS A 292 -11.12 2.76 8.34
CA LYS A 292 -11.50 1.39 8.70
C LYS A 292 -10.36 0.65 9.39
N LEU A 293 -9.14 0.76 8.86
CA LEU A 293 -7.94 0.18 9.48
C LEU A 293 -7.70 0.76 10.88
N CYS A 294 -7.82 2.08 11.07
CA CYS A 294 -7.72 2.69 12.39
C CYS A 294 -8.79 2.17 13.36
N GLY A 295 -10.03 2.01 12.90
CA GLY A 295 -11.12 1.43 13.70
C GLY A 295 -10.85 -0.02 14.10
N GLN A 296 -10.35 -0.84 13.17
CA GLN A 296 -9.97 -2.23 13.45
C GLN A 296 -8.83 -2.31 14.47
N ILE A 297 -7.77 -1.50 14.30
CA ILE A 297 -6.66 -1.44 15.25
C ILE A 297 -7.19 -1.08 16.66
N ALA A 298 -8.04 -0.04 16.75
CA ALA A 298 -8.61 0.39 18.03
C ALA A 298 -9.46 -0.71 18.70
N VAL A 299 -10.32 -1.38 17.94
CA VAL A 299 -11.14 -2.51 18.44
C VAL A 299 -10.24 -3.66 18.93
N THR A 300 -9.21 -4.02 18.17
CA THR A 300 -8.26 -5.06 18.57
C THR A 300 -7.53 -4.68 19.86
N MET A 301 -7.09 -3.43 20.01
CA MET A 301 -6.46 -2.92 21.24
C MET A 301 -7.43 -2.98 22.44
N MET A 302 -8.68 -2.56 22.24
CA MET A 302 -9.72 -2.60 23.28
C MET A 302 -10.01 -4.02 23.78
N ARG A 303 -10.13 -5.00 22.87
CA ARG A 303 -10.33 -6.42 23.25
C ARG A 303 -9.18 -6.95 24.11
N GLY A 304 -7.95 -6.47 23.87
CA GLY A 304 -6.79 -6.82 24.67
C GLY A 304 -6.68 -6.08 26.00
N SER A 305 -7.63 -5.20 26.35
CA SER A 305 -7.59 -4.23 27.47
C SER A 305 -6.44 -3.20 27.41
N GLN A 306 -5.67 -3.23 26.32
CA GLN A 306 -4.55 -2.32 26.09
C GLN A 306 -5.09 -0.97 25.64
N TYR A 307 -4.52 0.13 26.14
CA TYR A 307 -4.88 1.50 25.75
C TYR A 307 -6.34 1.90 25.93
N PHE A 308 -7.15 1.11 26.65
CA PHE A 308 -8.58 1.38 26.85
C PHE A 308 -8.81 2.78 27.47
N ALA A 309 -8.09 3.10 28.55
CA ALA A 309 -8.16 4.40 29.20
C ALA A 309 -7.81 5.53 28.20
N HIS A 310 -6.72 5.37 27.45
CA HIS A 310 -6.29 6.34 26.44
C HIS A 310 -7.32 6.54 25.31
N LEU A 311 -7.95 5.46 24.82
CA LEU A 311 -9.00 5.52 23.79
C LEU A 311 -10.26 6.23 24.29
N LYS A 312 -10.61 6.02 25.57
CA LYS A 312 -11.73 6.70 26.22
C LYS A 312 -11.43 8.18 26.43
N ASP A 313 -10.27 8.52 26.99
CA ASP A 313 -9.85 9.89 27.28
C ASP A 313 -9.73 10.73 26.01
N GLN A 314 -9.26 10.12 24.91
CA GLN A 314 -9.17 10.77 23.60
C GLN A 314 -10.53 10.89 22.89
N LYS A 315 -11.61 10.32 23.41
CA LYS A 315 -12.93 10.25 22.75
C LYS A 315 -12.84 9.64 21.35
N PHE A 316 -12.04 8.58 21.21
CA PHE A 316 -11.78 7.94 19.92
C PHE A 316 -13.07 7.40 19.28
N VAL A 317 -13.94 6.76 20.07
CA VAL A 317 -15.22 6.19 19.60
C VAL A 317 -16.14 7.27 19.03
N GLU A 318 -16.22 8.44 19.66
CA GLU A 318 -17.00 9.58 19.16
C GLU A 318 -16.46 10.06 17.80
N THR A 319 -15.13 10.12 17.67
CA THR A 319 -14.45 10.51 16.42
C THR A 319 -14.73 9.49 15.30
N LEU A 320 -14.65 8.20 15.61
CA LEU A 320 -14.94 7.11 14.68
C LEU A 320 -16.42 7.11 14.24
N SER A 321 -17.34 7.35 15.18
CA SER A 321 -18.77 7.48 14.91
C SER A 321 -19.07 8.66 13.98
N LYS A 322 -18.42 9.81 14.22
CA LYS A 322 -18.52 10.97 13.31
C LYS A 322 -18.00 10.63 11.92
N ALA A 323 -16.84 9.99 11.80
CA ALA A 323 -16.28 9.57 10.52
C ALA A 323 -17.22 8.61 9.77
N SER A 324 -17.80 7.62 10.49
CA SER A 324 -18.79 6.68 9.95
C SER A 324 -20.00 7.37 9.33
N ARG A 325 -20.51 8.42 9.98
CA ARG A 325 -21.63 9.21 9.46
C ARG A 325 -21.28 10.00 8.20
N ILE A 326 -20.04 10.48 8.09
CA ILE A 326 -19.59 11.25 6.92
C ILE A 326 -19.39 10.33 5.71
N THR A 327 -18.84 9.14 5.93
CA THR A 327 -18.43 8.23 4.84
C THR A 327 -19.45 7.13 4.50
N CYS A 328 -20.60 7.06 5.18
CA CYS A 328 -21.59 5.99 5.01
C CYS A 328 -22.10 5.82 3.57
N ASN A 329 -22.35 6.92 2.86
CA ASN A 329 -22.82 6.90 1.47
C ASN A 329 -21.73 6.36 0.54
N LEU A 330 -20.47 6.76 0.77
CA LEU A 330 -19.33 6.26 0.01
C LEU A 330 -19.13 4.77 0.26
N GLU A 331 -19.18 4.33 1.52
CA GLU A 331 -19.05 2.92 1.88
C GLU A 331 -20.15 2.09 1.20
N SER A 332 -21.39 2.58 1.20
CA SER A 332 -22.50 1.95 0.47
C SER A 332 -22.22 1.84 -1.02
N CYS A 333 -21.76 2.92 -1.66
CA CYS A 333 -21.38 2.91 -3.08
C CYS A 333 -20.27 1.89 -3.38
N MET A 334 -19.26 1.77 -2.51
CA MET A 334 -18.16 0.82 -2.68
C MET A 334 -18.61 -0.64 -2.53
N LEU A 335 -19.53 -0.92 -1.61
CA LEU A 335 -20.14 -2.25 -1.47
C LEU A 335 -20.87 -2.67 -2.75
N PHE A 336 -21.66 -1.75 -3.34
CA PHE A 336 -22.40 -2.03 -4.58
C PHE A 336 -21.48 -2.12 -5.80
N ALA A 337 -20.41 -1.33 -5.85
CA ALA A 337 -19.45 -1.34 -6.96
C ALA A 337 -18.58 -2.61 -7.01
N GLY A 338 -18.66 -3.48 -6.00
CA GLY A 338 -17.89 -4.73 -5.97
C GLY A 338 -16.38 -4.50 -5.97
N THR A 339 -15.90 -3.43 -5.33
CA THR A 339 -14.46 -3.16 -5.19
C THR A 339 -13.70 -4.25 -4.40
N ASP A 340 -14.41 -5.26 -3.91
CA ASP A 340 -13.92 -6.50 -3.31
C ASP A 340 -13.27 -7.49 -4.30
N GLY A 341 -13.31 -7.22 -5.61
CA GLY A 341 -12.63 -8.03 -6.63
C GLY A 341 -11.10 -7.85 -6.72
N GLY A 342 -10.50 -7.01 -5.86
CA GLY A 342 -9.06 -6.75 -5.79
C GLY A 342 -8.34 -7.53 -4.68
N ALA A 343 -7.00 -7.44 -4.62
CA ALA A 343 -6.19 -8.07 -3.56
C ALA A 343 -6.47 -7.52 -2.15
N LYS A 344 -7.11 -6.35 -2.04
CA LYS A 344 -7.46 -5.69 -0.78
C LYS A 344 -8.95 -5.88 -0.51
N LYS A 345 -9.29 -6.74 0.45
CA LYS A 345 -10.67 -6.93 0.94
C LYS A 345 -11.10 -5.64 1.63
N THR A 346 -12.07 -4.93 1.05
CA THR A 346 -12.42 -3.57 1.48
C THR A 346 -13.88 -3.42 1.90
N ALA A 347 -14.73 -4.39 1.58
CA ALA A 347 -16.14 -4.37 1.97
C ALA A 347 -16.33 -4.53 3.48
N THR A 348 -15.57 -5.42 4.13
CA THR A 348 -15.82 -5.81 5.52
C THR A 348 -14.59 -5.63 6.41
N PRO A 349 -14.77 -5.31 7.70
CA PRO A 349 -16.02 -4.98 8.36
C PRO A 349 -16.54 -3.61 7.90
N LEU A 350 -17.84 -3.32 8.06
CA LEU A 350 -18.35 -1.96 7.84
C LEU A 350 -17.85 -1.04 8.93
N LEU A 351 -17.66 0.25 8.60
CA LEU A 351 -17.25 1.22 9.59
C LEU A 351 -18.31 1.36 10.71
N SER A 352 -19.59 1.23 10.37
CA SER A 352 -20.69 1.20 11.37
C SER A 352 -20.61 0.02 12.32
N ASP A 353 -20.11 -1.13 11.86
CA ASP A 353 -20.00 -2.33 12.69
C ASP A 353 -18.84 -2.19 13.67
N LEU A 354 -17.72 -1.61 13.21
CA LEU A 354 -16.59 -1.25 14.08
C LEU A 354 -17.00 -0.26 15.16
N VAL A 355 -17.84 0.73 14.84
CA VAL A 355 -18.36 1.70 15.82
C VAL A 355 -19.21 1.00 16.87
N LYS A 356 -20.19 0.18 16.46
CA LYS A 356 -21.05 -0.57 17.39
C LYS A 356 -20.23 -1.47 18.31
N GLU A 357 -19.23 -2.14 17.76
CA GLU A 357 -18.35 -2.99 18.56
C GLU A 357 -17.52 -2.17 19.56
N ALA A 358 -16.91 -1.07 19.12
CA ALA A 358 -16.15 -0.20 20.01
C ALA A 358 -17.04 0.41 21.11
N GLU A 359 -18.28 0.78 20.80
CA GLU A 359 -19.27 1.24 21.78
C GLU A 359 -19.61 0.15 22.80
N ALA A 360 -19.81 -1.10 22.36
CA ALA A 360 -20.09 -2.23 23.23
C ALA A 360 -18.90 -2.57 24.16
N LEU A 361 -17.66 -2.32 23.72
CA LEU A 361 -16.46 -2.53 24.54
C LEU A 361 -16.24 -1.42 25.58
N VAL A 362 -16.88 -0.26 25.42
CA VAL A 362 -16.75 0.90 26.33
C VAL A 362 -17.91 1.02 27.33
N ALA A 363 -19.04 0.36 27.06
CA ALA A 363 -20.21 0.26 27.93
C ALA A 363 -19.94 -0.62 29.15
#